data_AF-A0A1G9NST1-F1
#
_entry.id   AF-A0A1G9NST1-F1
#
_cell.length_a   1.000
_cell.length_b   1.000
_cell.length_c   1.000
_cell.angle_alpha   90.00
_cell.angle_beta   90.00
_cell.angle_gamma   90.00
#
_symmetry.space_group_name_H-M   'P 1'
#
loop_
_entity.id
_entity.type
_entity.pdbx_description
1 polymer ?
#
loop_
_entity_poly.entity_id
_entity_poly.type
_entity_poly.pdbx_seq_one_letter_code
_entity_poly.pdbx_strand_id
1 'polypeptide(L)' 'MDAPWSYPDLATAQKGLGSSGVAANAAEVSGQEALDAAHAAALAPFRQPDGGYRIGATFRVLLAEVSA' A
#
# COMPACT_ATOMS: atom_id res chain seq x y z
N MET A 1 8.10 -10.51 -11.21
CA MET A 1 7.23 -9.69 -12.07
C MET A 1 7.22 -8.28 -11.49
N ASP A 2 7.46 -7.25 -12.31
CA ASP A 2 7.21 -5.86 -11.91
C ASP A 2 5.70 -5.61 -11.91
N ALA A 3 5.16 -5.15 -10.78
CA ALA A 3 3.72 -4.91 -10.61
C ALA A 3 3.52 -3.74 -9.64
N PRO A 4 3.77 -2.50 -10.09
CA PRO A 4 3.70 -1.32 -9.22
C PRO A 4 2.27 -1.08 -8.71
N TRP A 5 2.17 -0.54 -7.49
CA TRP A 5 0.89 -0.06 -6.96
C TRP A 5 0.60 1.33 -7.48
N SER A 6 -0.69 1.58 -7.78
CA SER A 6 -1.18 2.88 -8.24
C SER A 6 -2.45 3.23 -7.50
N TYR A 7 -2.52 4.45 -6.98
CA TYR A 7 -3.69 4.97 -6.27
C TYR A 7 -4.05 6.36 -6.81
N PRO A 8 -5.35 6.67 -6.97
CA PRO A 8 -5.79 7.95 -7.51
C PRO A 8 -5.60 9.12 -6.54
N ASP A 9 -5.56 8.86 -5.24
CA ASP A 9 -5.46 9.88 -4.20
C ASP A 9 -4.90 9.29 -2.89
N LEU A 10 -4.61 10.17 -1.93
CA LEU A 10 -4.06 9.80 -0.62
C LEU A 10 -5.04 8.92 0.18
N ALA A 11 -6.34 9.21 0.12
CA ALA A 11 -7.34 8.46 0.88
C ALA A 11 -7.42 7.00 0.41
N THR A 12 -7.29 6.76 -0.88
CA THR A 12 -7.27 5.42 -1.48
C THR A 12 -5.95 4.72 -1.18
N ALA A 13 -4.83 5.44 -1.23
CA ALA A 13 -3.51 4.90 -0.86
C ALA A 13 -3.44 4.47 0.62
N GLN A 14 -3.99 5.29 1.54
CA GLN A 14 -4.07 4.96 2.96
C GLN A 14 -4.92 3.70 3.21
N LYS A 15 -6.05 3.55 2.52
CA LYS A 15 -6.84 2.30 2.57
C LYS A 15 -6.06 1.10 2.03
N GLY A 16 -5.26 1.29 0.98
CA GLY A 16 -4.38 0.26 0.44
C GLY A 16 -3.37 -0.26 1.46
N LEU A 17 -2.61 0.64 2.11
CA LEU A 17 -1.66 0.26 3.16
C LEU A 17 -2.36 -0.26 4.42
N GLY A 18 -3.49 0.34 4.77
CA GLY A 18 -4.36 -0.02 5.89
C GLY A 18 -5.01 -1.40 5.78
N SER A 19 -5.08 -1.99 4.58
CA SER A 19 -5.66 -3.32 4.36
C SER A 19 -4.74 -4.48 4.77
N SER A 20 -3.57 -4.20 5.35
CA SER A 20 -2.65 -5.21 5.86
C SER A 20 -2.98 -5.62 7.29
N GLY A 21 -2.71 -6.89 7.65
CA GLY A 21 -2.93 -7.36 9.03
C GLY A 21 -2.12 -6.59 10.08
N VAL A 22 -0.94 -6.06 9.71
CA VAL A 22 -0.10 -5.24 10.60
C VAL A 22 -0.69 -3.85 10.84
N ALA A 23 -1.42 -3.28 9.86
CA ALA A 23 -2.06 -1.98 10.01
C ALA A 23 -3.22 -2.04 11.01
N ALA A 24 -3.96 -3.15 11.06
CA ALA A 24 -5.00 -3.34 12.08
C ALA A 24 -4.43 -3.27 13.51
N ASN A 25 -3.33 -3.99 13.76
CA ASN A 25 -2.65 -3.94 15.07
C ASN A 25 -2.08 -2.54 15.37
N ALA A 26 -1.46 -1.88 14.38
CA ALA A 26 -0.94 -0.52 14.57
C ALA A 26 -2.05 0.48 14.92
N ALA A 27 -3.22 0.38 14.28
CA ALA A 27 -4.38 1.20 14.61
C ALA A 27 -4.89 0.95 16.05
N GLU A 28 -4.92 -0.30 16.49
CA GLU A 28 -5.31 -0.65 17.87
C GLU A 28 -4.36 -0.06 18.92
N VAL A 29 -3.05 -0.10 18.65
CA VAL A 29 -2.03 0.34 19.62
C VAL A 29 -1.84 1.87 19.62
N SER A 30 -1.87 2.49 18.44
CA SER A 30 -1.48 3.89 18.26
C SER A 30 -2.64 4.82 17.89
N GLY A 31 -3.81 4.26 17.58
CA GLY A 31 -4.97 5.01 17.08
C GLY A 31 -4.92 5.23 15.56
N GLN A 32 -6.10 5.37 14.97
CA GLN A 32 -6.27 5.51 13.52
C GLN A 32 -5.60 6.77 12.97
N GLU A 33 -5.69 7.90 13.67
CA GLU A 33 -5.10 9.17 13.23
C GLU A 33 -3.57 9.11 13.14
N ALA A 34 -2.92 8.49 14.13
CA ALA A 34 -1.47 8.30 14.12
C ALA A 34 -1.03 7.37 12.99
N LEU A 35 -1.80 6.31 12.73
CA LEU A 35 -1.57 5.41 11.61
C LEU A 35 -1.72 6.13 10.26
N ASP A 36 -2.77 6.93 10.10
CA ASP A 36 -3.04 7.68 8.86
C ASP A 36 -1.94 8.71 8.60
N ALA A 37 -1.46 9.40 9.64
CA ALA A 37 -0.34 10.34 9.55
C ALA A 37 0.97 9.62 9.14
N ALA A 38 1.26 8.45 9.74
CA ALA A 38 2.42 7.65 9.39
C ALA A 38 2.35 7.16 7.93
N HIS A 39 1.18 6.68 7.48
CA HIS A 39 0.97 6.30 6.09
C HIS A 39 1.14 7.49 5.14
N ALA A 40 0.60 8.66 5.47
CA ALA A 40 0.75 9.86 4.64
C ALA A 40 2.23 10.26 4.49
N ALA A 41 2.99 10.24 5.59
CA ALA A 41 4.42 10.52 5.56
C ALA A 41 5.20 9.49 4.71
N ALA A 42 4.88 8.20 4.85
CA ALA A 42 5.50 7.14 4.05
C ALA A 42 5.14 7.22 2.56
N LEU A 43 3.94 7.69 2.23
CA LEU A 43 3.44 7.82 0.85
C LEU A 43 3.97 9.08 0.16
N ALA A 44 4.33 10.13 0.90
CA ALA A 44 4.73 11.44 0.35
C ALA A 44 5.77 11.38 -0.79
N PRO A 45 6.84 10.54 -0.71
CA PRO A 45 7.82 10.45 -1.80
C PRO A 45 7.29 9.86 -3.12
N PHE A 46 6.14 9.17 -3.09
CA PHE A 46 5.57 8.47 -4.24
C PHE A 46 4.47 9.27 -4.96
N ARG A 47 4.15 10.46 -4.44
CA ARG A 47 3.12 11.34 -5.00
C ARG A 47 3.52 11.82 -6.40
N GLN A 48 2.59 11.76 -7.32
CA GLN A 48 2.72 12.19 -8.70
C GLN A 48 2.19 13.64 -8.87
N PRO A 49 2.58 14.34 -9.95
CA PRO A 49 2.10 15.71 -10.22
C PRO A 49 0.58 15.83 -10.34
N ASP A 50 -0.11 14.76 -10.76
CA ASP A 50 -1.58 14.71 -10.86
C ASP A 50 -2.29 14.47 -9.51
N GLY A 51 -1.52 14.30 -8.43
CA GLY A 51 -2.04 14.02 -7.09
C GLY A 51 -2.19 12.53 -6.77
N GLY A 52 -2.02 11.65 -7.74
CA GLY A 52 -1.99 10.20 -7.55
C GLY A 52 -0.69 9.73 -6.90
N TYR A 53 -0.60 8.42 -6.65
CA TYR A 53 0.58 7.78 -6.06
C TYR A 53 1.00 6.59 -6.91
N ARG A 54 2.32 6.43 -7.12
CA ARG A 54 2.89 5.27 -7.81
C ARG A 54 4.07 4.70 -7.03
N ILE A 55 3.97 3.43 -6.63
CA ILE A 55 4.94 2.75 -5.77
C ILE A 55 5.48 1.54 -6.53
N GLY A 56 6.81 1.44 -6.67
CA GLY A 56 7.44 0.29 -7.29
C GLY A 56 7.26 -0.97 -6.43
N ALA A 57 6.91 -2.09 -7.05
CA ALA A 57 6.77 -3.36 -6.34
C ALA A 57 7.15 -4.54 -7.24
N THR A 58 7.88 -5.50 -6.68
CA THR A 58 8.28 -6.72 -7.38
C THR A 58 7.66 -7.92 -6.71
N PHE A 59 6.86 -8.67 -7.46
CA PHE A 59 6.20 -9.87 -6.98
C PHE A 59 6.95 -11.12 -7.43
N ARG A 60 7.08 -12.08 -6.50
CA ARG A 60 7.52 -13.45 -6.79
C ARG A 60 6.26 -14.32 -6.88
N VAL A 61 6.15 -15.06 -7.97
CA VAL A 61 4.98 -15.90 -8.26
C VAL A 61 5.47 -17.33 -8.39
N LEU A 62 4.79 -18.25 -7.70
CA LEU A 62 4.91 -19.68 -7.92
C LEU A 62 3.65 -20.13 -8.66
N LEU A 63 3.80 -20.62 -9.88
CA LEU A 63 2.71 -21.20 -10.65
C LEU A 63 2.86 -22.72 -10.63
N ALA A 64 1.80 -23.42 -10.26
CA ALA A 64 1.71 -24.87 -10.36
C ALA A 64 0.71 -25.23 -11.47
N GLU A 65 1.07 -26.20 -12.29
CA GLU A 65 0.20 -26.77 -13.32
C GLU A 65 -0.07 -28.25 -13.01
N VAL A 66 -1.23 -28.75 -13.43
CA VAL A 66 -1.54 -30.18 -13.35
C VAL A 66 -0.87 -30.87 -14.53
N SER A 67 0.08 -31.77 -14.25
CA SER A 67 0.67 -32.64 -15.26
C SER A 67 -0.38 -33.63 -15.77
N ALA A 68 -0.53 -33.73 -17.09
CA ALA A 68 -1.43 -34.70 -17.75
C ALA A 68 -0.97 -36.15 -17.57
#